data_AF-A0A2H3D6S1-F1
#
_entry.id   AF-A0A2H3D6S1-F1
#
_cell.length_a   1.000
_cell.length_b   1.000
_cell.length_c   1.000
_cell.angle_alpha   90.00
_cell.angle_beta   90.00
_cell.angle_gamma   90.00
#
_symmetry.space_group_name_H-M   'P 1'
#
loop_
_entity.id
_entity.type
_entity.pdbx_description
1 polymer ?
#
loop_
_entity_poly.entity_id
_entity_poly.type
_entity_poly.pdbx_seq_one_letter_code
_entity_poly.pdbx_strand_id
1 'polypeptide(L)'
;MSSSFDTIPLASQVGGHAGVLTSEDGSLLIKSALPLEHQFYQILNSNPAFEPLRPFVPKFIGTLKLQGELDETNQGLEPSSGIASLVLENLSHPFIRPNILDVKLGTVLYDEDESPEKVARMEKTARETTSLETGVRLTGFQVYDHATGEPVNTPKSYGKSIKPADLPEGIARFFPALAPHTTQGLPSRFLVPVLKAVREDIAEIREAFAGMEMRMVGGSLLIIYEGDLTKAEDGVKWMLEEEEEEEGDEEEEDDEKPKRGPPYTVKLIDFAHTRFVPGKGPDEGVLKGFDTVLSLLDGRLKEVELA
;
A
#
# COMPACT_ATOMS: atom_id res chain seq x y z
N MET A 1 6.45 30.44 19.74
CA MET A 1 6.36 30.50 18.27
C MET A 1 5.54 29.29 17.84
N SER A 2 4.30 29.49 17.42
CA SER A 2 3.48 28.42 16.86
C SER A 2 3.94 28.23 15.42
N SER A 3 4.72 27.18 15.12
CA SER A 3 4.92 26.80 13.73
C SER A 3 3.57 26.30 13.21
N SER A 4 2.97 27.00 12.25
CA SER A 4 1.87 26.42 11.49
C SER A 4 2.41 25.17 10.81
N PHE A 5 1.69 24.06 10.93
CA PHE A 5 1.99 22.85 10.19
C PHE A 5 1.39 23.06 8.80
N ASP A 6 2.18 23.53 7.85
CA ASP A 6 1.70 23.80 6.51
C ASP A 6 1.53 22.47 5.75
N THR A 7 0.35 22.28 5.16
CA THR A 7 -0.05 21.04 4.48
C THR A 7 -0.48 21.32 3.05
N ILE A 8 -0.13 20.45 2.12
CA ILE A 8 -0.53 20.53 0.71
C ILE A 8 -1.31 19.27 0.27
N PRO A 9 -2.17 19.33 -0.76
CA PRO A 9 -2.83 18.14 -1.29
C PRO A 9 -1.83 17.12 -1.84
N LEU A 10 -2.11 15.82 -1.66
CA LEU A 10 -1.30 14.77 -2.26
C LEU A 10 -1.40 14.81 -3.80
N ALA A 11 -0.26 14.95 -4.47
CA ALA A 11 -0.19 15.20 -5.92
C ALA A 11 -0.72 14.03 -6.78
N SER A 12 -0.46 12.78 -6.38
CA SER A 12 -1.05 11.60 -7.02
C SER A 12 -1.59 10.64 -5.98
N GLN A 13 -2.88 10.34 -6.07
CA GLN A 13 -3.56 9.45 -5.14
C GLN A 13 -4.15 8.24 -5.88
N VAL A 14 -3.41 7.13 -5.84
CA VAL A 14 -3.84 5.84 -6.41
C VAL A 14 -4.62 5.02 -5.37
N GLY A 15 -4.13 4.99 -4.12
CA GLY A 15 -4.74 4.28 -2.98
C GLY A 15 -5.31 5.21 -1.90
N GLY A 16 -6.11 4.65 -0.99
CA GLY A 16 -6.68 5.41 0.13
C GLY A 16 -7.97 6.19 -0.18
N HIS A 17 -8.42 6.95 0.82
CA HIS A 17 -9.62 7.79 0.79
C HIS A 17 -9.30 9.21 0.31
N ALA A 18 -10.19 9.85 -0.45
CA ALA A 18 -9.96 11.21 -0.95
C ALA A 18 -9.70 12.23 0.18
N GLY A 19 -8.92 13.27 -0.12
CA GLY A 19 -8.61 14.35 0.83
C GLY A 19 -7.39 14.10 1.71
N VAL A 20 -6.48 13.20 1.30
CA VAL A 20 -5.18 13.04 1.96
C VAL A 20 -4.31 14.26 1.67
N LEU A 21 -3.75 14.82 2.75
CA LEU A 21 -2.80 15.91 2.70
C LEU A 21 -1.39 15.37 2.95
N THR A 22 -0.37 16.14 2.58
CA THR A 22 1.03 15.87 2.90
C THR A 22 1.66 17.07 3.60
N SER A 23 2.69 16.83 4.42
CA SER A 23 3.58 17.88 4.92
C SER A 23 4.26 18.64 3.78
N GLU A 24 4.75 19.85 4.06
CA GLU A 24 5.45 20.71 3.08
C GLU A 24 6.64 20.00 2.42
N ASP A 25 7.42 19.24 3.18
CA ASP A 25 8.56 18.45 2.69
C ASP A 25 8.15 17.14 1.99
N GLY A 26 6.85 16.82 1.97
CA GLY A 26 6.30 15.62 1.36
C GLY A 26 6.43 14.33 2.18
N SER A 27 7.10 14.36 3.34
CA SER A 27 7.52 13.13 4.04
C SER A 27 6.41 12.46 4.85
N LEU A 28 5.35 13.20 5.21
CA LEU A 28 4.26 12.72 6.05
C LEU A 28 2.91 12.85 5.34
N LEU A 29 2.06 11.84 5.50
CA LEU A 29 0.65 11.87 5.11
C LEU A 29 -0.24 12.23 6.30
N ILE A 30 -1.21 13.11 6.05
CA ILE A 30 -2.24 13.51 7.01
C ILE A 30 -3.57 13.07 6.44
N LYS A 31 -4.14 12.04 7.05
CA LYS A 31 -5.37 11.37 6.61
C LYS A 31 -6.45 11.52 7.66
N SER A 32 -7.59 12.09 7.30
CA SER A 32 -8.79 12.00 8.13
C SER A 32 -9.18 10.54 8.28
N ALA A 33 -9.34 10.09 9.52
CA ALA A 33 -9.50 8.67 9.81
C ALA A 33 -10.72 8.44 10.71
N LEU A 34 -11.39 7.31 10.48
CA LEU A 34 -12.51 6.89 11.32
C LEU A 34 -12.00 6.52 12.72
N PRO A 35 -12.82 6.64 13.78
CA PRO A 35 -12.43 6.24 15.13
C PRO A 35 -11.89 4.80 15.21
N LEU A 36 -12.44 3.90 14.39
CA LEU A 36 -12.00 2.51 14.31
C LEU A 36 -10.57 2.37 13.73
N GLU A 37 -10.20 3.19 12.74
CA GLU A 37 -8.84 3.19 12.18
C GLU A 37 -7.82 3.64 13.24
N HIS A 38 -8.13 4.69 14.00
CA HIS A 38 -7.30 5.14 15.13
C HIS A 38 -7.11 4.05 16.16
N GLN A 39 -8.20 3.41 16.57
CA GLN A 39 -8.16 2.32 17.54
C GLN A 39 -7.31 1.16 17.02
N PHE A 40 -7.41 0.82 15.73
CA PHE A 40 -6.61 -0.24 15.14
C PHE A 40 -5.11 0.08 15.16
N TYR A 41 -4.69 1.30 14.78
CA TYR A 41 -3.27 1.70 14.88
C TYR A 41 -2.76 1.66 16.33
N GLN A 42 -3.59 1.98 17.32
CA GLN A 42 -3.22 1.84 18.73
C GLN A 42 -3.00 0.38 19.13
N ILE A 43 -3.91 -0.52 18.72
CA ILE A 43 -3.79 -1.97 18.97
C ILE A 43 -2.54 -2.52 18.27
N LEU A 44 -2.34 -2.21 17.00
CA LEU A 44 -1.21 -2.69 16.20
C LEU A 44 0.14 -2.34 16.86
N ASN A 45 0.27 -1.13 17.41
CA ASN A 45 1.50 -0.67 18.05
C ASN A 45 1.71 -1.19 19.48
N SER A 46 0.65 -1.57 20.20
CA SER A 46 0.73 -1.95 21.61
C SER A 46 0.60 -3.45 21.88
N ASN A 47 -0.08 -4.18 21.00
CA ASN A 47 -0.34 -5.60 21.17
C ASN A 47 0.78 -6.45 20.52
N PRO A 48 1.49 -7.31 21.28
CA PRO A 48 2.54 -8.17 20.75
C PRO A 48 2.08 -9.11 19.62
N ALA A 49 0.80 -9.49 19.58
CA ALA A 49 0.27 -10.35 18.51
C ALA A 49 0.40 -9.72 17.11
N PHE A 50 0.55 -8.40 17.03
CA PHE A 50 0.71 -7.66 15.78
C PHE A 50 2.16 -7.30 15.47
N GLU A 51 3.12 -7.63 16.34
CA GLU A 51 4.53 -7.31 16.13
C GLU A 51 5.04 -7.73 14.73
N PRO A 52 4.75 -8.96 14.23
CA PRO A 52 5.21 -9.37 12.90
C PRO A 52 4.63 -8.54 11.75
N LEU A 53 3.50 -7.84 11.94
CA LEU A 53 2.91 -6.98 10.90
C LEU A 53 3.47 -5.57 10.88
N ARG A 54 4.08 -5.11 11.99
CA ARG A 54 4.50 -3.71 12.15
C ARG A 54 5.47 -3.25 11.05
N PRO A 55 6.44 -4.07 10.58
CA PRO A 55 7.28 -3.67 9.46
C PRO A 55 6.48 -3.42 8.17
N PHE A 56 5.31 -4.02 8.02
CA PHE A 56 4.52 -4.02 6.80
C PHE A 56 3.31 -3.09 6.82
N VAL A 57 3.27 -2.14 7.74
CA VAL A 57 2.25 -1.08 7.76
C VAL A 57 2.93 0.30 7.76
N PRO A 58 2.27 1.36 7.26
CA PRO A 58 2.82 2.70 7.36
C PRO A 58 3.13 3.07 8.81
N LYS A 59 4.34 3.58 9.05
CA LYS A 59 4.75 4.10 10.35
C LYS A 59 3.77 5.16 10.83
N PHE A 60 3.13 4.88 11.95
CA PHE A 60 2.25 5.81 12.64
C PHE A 60 3.06 6.79 13.49
N ILE A 61 2.98 8.07 13.15
CA ILE A 61 3.73 9.14 13.82
C ILE A 61 2.92 9.74 14.97
N GLY A 62 1.61 9.86 14.80
CA GLY A 62 0.72 10.41 15.83
C GLY A 62 -0.61 10.89 15.27
N THR A 63 -1.36 11.64 16.08
CA THR A 63 -2.66 12.20 15.71
C THR A 63 -2.64 13.72 15.72
N LEU A 64 -3.22 14.34 14.70
CA LEU A 64 -3.55 15.77 14.71
C LEU A 64 -5.02 15.95 15.05
N LYS A 65 -5.31 16.87 15.97
CA LYS A 65 -6.68 17.31 16.28
C LYS A 65 -6.86 18.71 15.73
N LEU A 66 -7.88 18.92 14.90
CA LEU A 66 -8.28 20.26 14.49
C LEU A 66 -8.78 20.99 15.75
N GLN A 67 -8.18 22.13 16.10
CA GLN A 67 -8.67 22.99 17.18
C GLN A 67 -9.34 24.23 16.59
N GLY A 68 -10.68 24.26 16.69
CA GLY A 68 -11.52 25.44 16.47
C GLY A 68 -11.98 25.63 15.01
N GLU A 69 -13.29 25.73 14.81
CA GLU A 69 -13.86 26.47 13.68
C GLU A 69 -14.07 27.92 14.13
N LEU A 70 -13.57 28.90 13.36
CA LEU A 70 -13.98 30.29 13.56
C LEU A 70 -15.37 30.46 12.98
N ASP A 71 -16.39 30.28 13.82
CA ASP A 71 -17.74 30.68 13.48
C ASP A 71 -17.79 32.22 13.61
N GLU A 72 -17.72 32.96 12.49
CA GLU A 72 -17.75 34.43 12.47
C GLU A 72 -19.02 35.03 13.12
N THR A 73 -19.98 34.17 13.48
CA THR A 73 -21.26 34.53 14.09
C THR A 73 -21.37 34.21 15.59
N ASN A 74 -20.48 33.41 16.17
CA ASN A 74 -20.54 33.01 17.59
C ASN A 74 -19.21 33.22 18.32
N GLN A 75 -19.22 34.06 19.36
CA GLN A 75 -18.08 34.30 20.27
C GLN A 75 -17.84 33.11 21.24
N GLY A 76 -17.77 31.89 20.72
CA GLY A 76 -17.50 30.69 21.50
C GLY A 76 -16.66 29.71 20.71
N LEU A 77 -15.47 29.38 21.23
CA LEU A 77 -14.73 28.19 20.84
C LEU A 77 -15.50 26.98 21.38
N GLU A 78 -16.48 26.50 20.63
CA GLU A 78 -16.99 25.15 20.85
C GLU A 78 -15.84 24.17 20.56
N PRO A 79 -15.48 23.27 21.50
CA PRO A 79 -14.58 22.20 21.17
C PRO A 79 -15.27 21.35 20.12
N SER A 80 -14.89 21.51 18.85
CA SER A 80 -15.21 20.51 17.84
C SER A 80 -14.79 19.17 18.45
N SER A 81 -15.67 18.17 18.41
CA SER A 81 -15.39 16.78 18.74
C SER A 81 -14.45 16.19 17.68
N GLY A 82 -13.31 16.87 17.49
CA GLY A 82 -12.59 17.00 16.24
C GLY A 82 -12.20 15.64 15.72
N ILE A 83 -12.60 15.37 14.47
CA ILE A 83 -12.14 14.23 13.70
C ILE A 83 -10.61 14.26 13.76
N ALA A 84 -10.02 13.31 14.49
CA ALA A 84 -8.57 13.20 14.57
C ALA A 84 -8.06 12.73 13.21
N SER A 85 -7.05 13.40 12.68
CA SER A 85 -6.31 12.91 11.52
C SER A 85 -5.17 12.03 11.99
N LEU A 86 -4.92 10.95 11.27
CA LEU A 86 -3.71 10.15 11.42
C LEU A 86 -2.56 10.85 10.69
N VAL A 87 -1.40 10.90 11.34
CA VAL A 87 -0.13 11.27 10.71
C VAL A 87 0.65 9.99 10.48
N LEU A 88 0.88 9.67 9.22
CA LEU A 88 1.57 8.47 8.75
C LEU A 88 2.79 8.88 7.94
N GLU A 89 3.77 8.00 7.80
CA GLU A 89 4.81 8.18 6.78
C GLU A 89 4.21 8.20 5.36
N ASN A 90 4.81 8.99 4.46
CA ASN A 90 4.49 8.93 3.04
C ASN A 90 5.35 7.90 2.32
N LEU A 91 4.74 6.73 2.03
CA LEU A 91 5.41 5.62 1.36
C LEU A 91 5.94 5.95 -0.04
N SER A 92 5.41 6.98 -0.71
CA SER A 92 5.88 7.38 -2.05
C SER A 92 7.02 8.39 -2.01
N HIS A 93 7.26 9.03 -0.86
CA HIS A 93 8.28 10.08 -0.71
C HIS A 93 9.70 9.62 -1.03
N PRO A 94 10.12 8.39 -0.69
CA PRO A 94 11.45 7.91 -1.02
C PRO A 94 11.67 7.65 -2.50
N PHE A 95 10.67 7.79 -3.40
CA PHE A 95 10.77 7.43 -4.81
C PHE A 95 10.80 8.68 -5.70
N ILE A 96 11.63 8.69 -6.75
CA ILE A 96 11.66 9.78 -7.75
C ILE A 96 10.46 9.64 -8.69
N ARG A 97 10.23 8.44 -9.23
CA ARG A 97 9.14 8.11 -10.15
C ARG A 97 8.36 6.90 -9.61
N PRO A 98 7.55 7.08 -8.55
CA PRO A 98 6.84 5.96 -7.94
C PRO A 98 5.85 5.32 -8.92
N ASN A 99 6.03 4.05 -9.22
CA ASN A 99 4.99 3.19 -9.79
C ASN A 99 4.17 2.64 -8.63
N ILE A 100 2.86 2.85 -8.61
CA ILE A 100 2.01 2.54 -7.43
C ILE A 100 0.87 1.64 -7.86
N LEU A 101 0.64 0.54 -7.15
CA LEU A 101 -0.52 -0.33 -7.28
C LEU A 101 -1.22 -0.47 -5.93
N ASP A 102 -2.53 -0.22 -5.92
CA ASP A 102 -3.42 -0.54 -4.81
C ASP A 102 -4.17 -1.84 -5.14
N VAL A 103 -3.91 -2.89 -4.36
CA VAL A 103 -4.59 -4.18 -4.43
C VAL A 103 -5.54 -4.31 -3.25
N LYS A 104 -6.85 -4.17 -3.50
CA LYS A 104 -7.85 -4.48 -2.47
C LYS A 104 -7.90 -5.97 -2.19
N LEU A 105 -7.91 -6.30 -0.90
CA LEU A 105 -7.95 -7.67 -0.40
C LEU A 105 -9.32 -8.02 0.19
N GLY A 106 -9.65 -9.31 0.17
CA GLY A 106 -10.84 -9.87 0.81
C GLY A 106 -11.94 -10.28 -0.18
N THR A 107 -12.67 -11.33 0.20
CA THR A 107 -13.87 -11.81 -0.52
C THR A 107 -15.16 -11.16 0.00
N VAL A 108 -15.13 -10.63 1.23
CA VAL A 108 -16.23 -9.92 1.88
C VAL A 108 -15.92 -8.42 1.93
N LEU A 109 -16.84 -7.60 1.42
CA LEU A 109 -16.63 -6.15 1.22
C LEU A 109 -17.50 -5.27 2.13
N TYR A 110 -18.09 -5.85 3.18
CA TYR A 110 -18.96 -5.16 4.14
C TYR A 110 -18.59 -5.56 5.57
N ASP A 111 -18.85 -4.66 6.53
CA ASP A 111 -18.70 -4.92 7.96
C ASP A 111 -19.99 -5.57 8.53
N GLU A 112 -19.91 -6.23 9.69
CA GLU A 112 -21.03 -6.94 10.33
C GLU A 112 -22.19 -5.99 10.69
N ASP A 113 -21.88 -4.72 10.96
CA ASP A 113 -22.83 -3.69 11.43
C ASP A 113 -23.50 -2.86 10.30
N GLU A 114 -23.33 -3.26 9.04
CA GLU A 114 -23.84 -2.50 7.88
C GLU A 114 -25.33 -2.74 7.59
N SER A 115 -26.00 -1.74 7.01
CA SER A 115 -27.42 -1.87 6.65
C SER A 115 -27.65 -2.98 5.61
N PRO A 116 -28.81 -3.67 5.61
CA PRO A 116 -29.10 -4.73 4.65
C PRO A 116 -28.94 -4.30 3.19
N GLU A 117 -29.29 -3.05 2.87
CA GLU A 117 -29.13 -2.48 1.53
C GLU A 117 -27.66 -2.32 1.15
N LYS A 118 -26.82 -1.88 2.10
CA LYS A 118 -25.38 -1.72 1.88
C LYS A 118 -24.69 -3.09 1.76
N VAL A 119 -25.06 -4.07 2.58
CA VAL A 119 -24.61 -5.46 2.48
C VAL A 119 -24.93 -6.02 1.09
N ALA A 120 -26.19 -5.95 0.65
CA ALA A 120 -26.60 -6.46 -0.67
C ALA A 120 -25.82 -5.80 -1.84
N ARG A 121 -25.54 -4.50 -1.74
CA ARG A 121 -24.73 -3.76 -2.72
C ARG A 121 -23.26 -4.22 -2.72
N MET A 122 -22.67 -4.42 -1.55
CA MET A 122 -21.27 -4.86 -1.41
C MET A 122 -21.10 -6.30 -1.88
N GLU A 123 -22.05 -7.20 -1.58
CA GLU A 123 -22.07 -8.54 -2.13
C GLU A 123 -22.19 -8.57 -3.65
N LYS A 124 -23.09 -7.74 -4.21
CA LYS A 124 -23.21 -7.58 -5.66
C LYS A 124 -21.88 -7.13 -6.26
N THR A 125 -21.23 -6.16 -5.62
CA THR A 125 -19.91 -5.66 -6.05
C THR A 125 -18.85 -6.76 -5.99
N ALA A 126 -18.84 -7.58 -4.93
CA ALA A 126 -17.90 -8.71 -4.81
C ALA A 126 -18.11 -9.73 -5.93
N ARG A 127 -19.37 -10.07 -6.24
CA ARG A 127 -19.76 -10.99 -7.33
C ARG A 127 -19.42 -10.48 -8.73
N GLU A 128 -19.57 -9.19 -8.97
CA GLU A 128 -19.39 -8.59 -10.30
C GLU A 128 -17.93 -8.25 -10.62
N THR A 129 -17.05 -8.29 -9.62
CA THR A 129 -15.61 -8.05 -9.74
C THR A 129 -14.82 -9.30 -9.40
N THR A 130 -13.49 -9.23 -9.44
CA THR A 130 -12.62 -10.36 -9.11
C THR A 130 -12.62 -10.72 -7.62
N SER A 131 -13.08 -9.82 -6.74
CA SER A 131 -12.96 -9.96 -5.29
C SER A 131 -13.57 -11.25 -4.74
N LEU A 132 -14.77 -11.66 -5.16
CA LEU A 132 -15.38 -12.87 -4.61
C LEU A 132 -14.60 -14.14 -4.98
N GLU A 133 -14.19 -14.24 -6.23
CA GLU A 133 -13.54 -15.44 -6.75
C GLU A 133 -12.07 -15.54 -6.33
N THR A 134 -11.36 -14.41 -6.20
CA THR A 134 -9.91 -14.42 -5.99
C THR A 134 -9.46 -13.74 -4.71
N GLY A 135 -10.35 -13.04 -3.99
CA GLY A 135 -9.96 -12.23 -2.84
C GLY A 135 -9.17 -10.97 -3.22
N VAL A 136 -9.05 -10.65 -4.51
CA VAL A 136 -8.27 -9.51 -5.01
C VAL A 136 -9.12 -8.61 -5.90
N ARG A 137 -8.88 -7.30 -5.85
CA ARG A 137 -9.23 -6.38 -6.93
C ARG A 137 -8.16 -5.30 -7.10
N LEU A 138 -7.64 -5.15 -8.32
CA LEU A 138 -6.72 -4.07 -8.68
C LEU A 138 -7.49 -2.74 -8.71
N THR A 139 -7.45 -1.94 -7.64
CA THR A 139 -8.28 -0.73 -7.56
C THR A 139 -7.72 0.43 -8.34
N GLY A 140 -6.46 0.42 -8.69
CA GLY A 140 -5.88 1.44 -9.55
C GLY A 140 -4.38 1.31 -9.49
N PHE A 141 -3.73 1.74 -10.56
CA PHE A 141 -2.29 1.82 -10.56
C PHE A 141 -1.79 2.92 -11.48
N GLN A 142 -0.60 3.40 -11.19
CA GLN A 142 0.15 4.30 -12.07
C GLN A 142 1.48 3.65 -12.42
N VAL A 143 1.90 3.82 -13.67
CA VAL A 143 3.23 3.40 -14.14
C VAL A 143 3.87 4.54 -14.92
N TYR A 144 5.10 4.86 -14.57
CA TYR A 144 5.92 5.88 -15.20
C TYR A 144 6.21 5.51 -16.66
N ASP A 145 6.05 6.50 -17.54
CA ASP A 145 6.33 6.38 -18.96
C ASP A 145 7.55 7.23 -19.33
N HIS A 146 8.61 6.56 -19.76
CA HIS A 146 9.90 7.16 -20.10
C HIS A 146 9.85 8.04 -21.36
N ALA A 147 8.87 7.83 -22.24
CA ALA A 147 8.75 8.61 -23.48
C ALA A 147 8.07 9.96 -23.24
N THR A 148 7.05 9.99 -22.38
CA THR A 148 6.30 11.19 -22.00
C THR A 148 6.89 11.91 -20.80
N GLY A 149 7.63 11.20 -19.95
CA GLY A 149 8.18 11.71 -18.71
C GLY A 149 7.15 11.81 -17.57
N GLU A 150 5.97 11.20 -17.72
CA GLU A 150 4.81 11.34 -16.83
C GLU A 150 4.24 9.98 -16.41
N PRO A 151 3.52 9.89 -15.26
CA PRO A 151 2.82 8.67 -14.87
C PRO A 151 1.56 8.44 -15.70
N VAL A 152 1.42 7.21 -16.24
CA VAL A 152 0.19 6.75 -16.89
C VAL A 152 -0.71 6.09 -15.85
N ASN A 153 -1.89 6.67 -15.66
CA ASN A 153 -2.86 6.24 -14.66
C ASN A 153 -3.87 5.23 -15.24
N THR A 154 -3.97 4.07 -14.61
CA THR A 154 -5.04 3.09 -14.83
C THR A 154 -6.11 3.25 -13.74
N PRO A 155 -7.35 3.63 -14.11
CA PRO A 155 -8.37 4.06 -13.14
C PRO A 155 -9.09 2.89 -12.45
N LYS A 156 -9.81 3.21 -11.36
CA LYS A 156 -10.69 2.28 -10.60
C LYS A 156 -11.72 1.55 -11.45
N SER A 157 -12.11 2.10 -12.60
CA SER A 157 -13.02 1.46 -13.55
C SER A 157 -12.41 0.22 -14.21
N TYR A 158 -11.08 0.20 -14.45
CA TYR A 158 -10.38 -0.96 -15.00
C TYR A 158 -10.52 -2.18 -14.08
N GLY A 159 -10.22 -2.01 -12.79
CA GLY A 159 -10.38 -3.07 -11.79
C GLY A 159 -11.80 -3.60 -11.62
N LYS A 160 -12.80 -2.78 -11.96
CA LYS A 160 -14.21 -3.18 -11.96
C LYS A 160 -14.61 -3.92 -13.24
N SER A 161 -13.91 -3.70 -14.35
CA SER A 161 -14.25 -4.30 -15.65
C SER A 161 -13.57 -5.64 -15.90
N ILE A 162 -12.36 -5.85 -15.38
CA ILE A 162 -11.59 -7.08 -15.61
C ILE A 162 -12.18 -8.30 -14.91
N LYS A 163 -11.86 -9.49 -15.42
CA LYS A 163 -12.23 -10.79 -14.88
C LYS A 163 -11.01 -11.52 -14.31
N PRO A 164 -11.20 -12.59 -13.53
CA PRO A 164 -10.09 -13.32 -12.91
C PRO A 164 -9.01 -13.76 -13.92
N ALA A 165 -9.42 -14.19 -15.12
CA ALA A 165 -8.51 -14.57 -16.20
C ALA A 165 -7.65 -13.41 -16.74
N ASP A 166 -8.07 -12.16 -16.54
CA ASP A 166 -7.35 -10.96 -17.00
C ASP A 166 -6.36 -10.44 -15.94
N LEU A 167 -6.35 -10.99 -14.71
CA LEU A 167 -5.46 -10.55 -13.63
C LEU A 167 -3.97 -10.68 -13.99
N PRO A 168 -3.49 -11.74 -14.67
CA PRO A 168 -2.09 -11.82 -15.10
C PRO A 168 -1.69 -10.63 -15.99
N GLU A 169 -2.53 -10.27 -16.96
CA GLU A 169 -2.32 -9.09 -17.80
C GLU A 169 -2.35 -7.80 -16.97
N GLY A 170 -3.23 -7.69 -15.98
CA GLY A 170 -3.26 -6.57 -15.05
C GLY A 170 -1.94 -6.38 -14.29
N ILE A 171 -1.33 -7.48 -13.83
CA ILE A 171 -0.01 -7.48 -13.18
C ILE A 171 1.11 -7.18 -14.18
N ALA A 172 1.06 -7.71 -15.41
CA ALA A 172 2.02 -7.38 -16.46
C ALA A 172 1.99 -5.90 -16.85
N ARG A 173 0.80 -5.27 -16.85
CA ARG A 173 0.65 -3.82 -17.06
C ARG A 173 1.20 -2.98 -15.91
N PHE A 174 1.23 -3.51 -14.68
CA PHE A 174 1.82 -2.82 -13.54
C PHE A 174 3.35 -3.03 -13.45
N PHE A 175 3.83 -4.22 -13.79
CA PHE A 175 5.25 -4.58 -13.89
C PHE A 175 5.69 -4.83 -15.35
N PRO A 176 5.64 -3.81 -16.23
CA PRO A 176 6.10 -3.97 -17.60
C PRO A 176 7.61 -4.21 -17.63
N ALA A 177 8.04 -5.17 -18.46
CA ALA A 177 9.45 -5.37 -18.76
C ALA A 177 9.83 -4.46 -19.92
N LEU A 178 10.88 -3.67 -19.73
CA LEU A 178 11.33 -2.71 -20.73
C LEU A 178 12.00 -3.44 -21.92
N ALA A 179 11.38 -3.32 -23.08
CA ALA A 179 11.80 -3.84 -24.38
C ALA A 179 11.83 -2.72 -25.44
N PRO A 180 12.40 -2.92 -26.64
CA PRO A 180 12.60 -1.86 -27.66
C PRO A 180 11.35 -1.08 -28.10
N HIS A 181 10.15 -1.61 -27.86
CA HIS A 181 8.87 -0.99 -28.24
C HIS A 181 7.96 -0.64 -27.05
N THR A 182 8.46 -0.78 -25.83
CA THR A 182 7.74 -0.39 -24.62
C THR A 182 8.38 0.85 -24.03
N THR A 183 7.56 1.77 -23.56
CA THR A 183 8.01 3.03 -22.95
C THR A 183 7.90 3.03 -21.44
N GLN A 184 7.37 1.95 -20.86
CA GLN A 184 7.11 1.82 -19.43
C GLN A 184 7.90 0.66 -18.82
N GLY A 185 8.20 0.79 -17.54
CA GLY A 185 8.77 -0.30 -16.74
C GLY A 185 10.29 -0.28 -16.62
N LEU A 186 10.83 -1.42 -16.21
CA LEU A 186 12.25 -1.60 -15.92
C LEU A 186 12.87 -2.67 -16.83
N PRO A 187 14.15 -2.55 -17.20
CA PRO A 187 14.91 -3.66 -17.78
C PRO A 187 14.80 -4.93 -16.94
N SER A 188 14.71 -6.11 -17.57
CA SER A 188 14.54 -7.40 -16.87
C SER A 188 15.56 -7.63 -15.76
N ARG A 189 16.83 -7.21 -15.96
CA ARG A 189 17.90 -7.29 -14.95
C ARG A 189 17.62 -6.55 -13.64
N PHE A 190 16.72 -5.56 -13.65
CA PHE A 190 16.28 -4.82 -12.45
C PHE A 190 14.89 -5.29 -12.00
N LEU A 191 14.02 -5.58 -12.97
CA LEU A 191 12.65 -5.98 -12.68
C LEU A 191 12.58 -7.34 -11.98
N VAL A 192 13.44 -8.29 -12.35
CA VAL A 192 13.46 -9.64 -11.74
C VAL A 192 13.80 -9.58 -10.24
N PRO A 193 14.90 -8.92 -9.79
CA PRO A 193 15.16 -8.72 -8.36
C PRO A 193 14.02 -8.02 -7.64
N VAL A 194 13.45 -6.96 -8.22
CA VAL A 194 12.30 -6.24 -7.63
C VAL A 194 11.09 -7.16 -7.46
N LEU A 195 10.76 -7.97 -8.47
CA LEU A 195 9.63 -8.91 -8.39
C LEU A 195 9.85 -9.98 -7.33
N LYS A 196 11.07 -10.50 -7.18
CA LYS A 196 11.42 -11.49 -6.15
C LYS A 196 11.25 -10.91 -4.75
N ALA A 197 11.85 -9.75 -4.51
CA ALA A 197 11.80 -9.08 -3.22
C ALA A 197 10.35 -8.67 -2.84
N VAL A 198 9.59 -8.08 -3.78
CA VAL A 198 8.15 -7.80 -3.58
C VAL A 198 7.37 -9.05 -3.21
N ARG A 199 7.63 -10.17 -3.89
CA ARG A 199 6.96 -11.44 -3.63
C ARG A 199 7.32 -11.99 -2.24
N GLU A 200 8.57 -11.89 -1.83
CA GLU A 200 9.05 -12.32 -0.51
C GLU A 200 8.41 -11.51 0.62
N ASP A 201 8.43 -10.17 0.53
CA ASP A 201 7.71 -9.29 1.45
C ASP A 201 6.23 -9.67 1.57
N ILE A 202 5.56 -9.96 0.44
CA ILE A 202 4.14 -10.35 0.45
C ILE A 202 3.93 -11.72 1.10
N ALA A 203 4.88 -12.65 0.94
CA ALA A 203 4.82 -13.95 1.58
C ALA A 203 4.98 -13.81 3.11
N GLU A 204 5.90 -12.96 3.56
CA GLU A 204 6.07 -12.65 4.98
C GLU A 204 4.83 -11.98 5.57
N ILE A 205 4.24 -11.01 4.88
CA ILE A 205 2.98 -10.38 5.28
C ILE A 205 1.88 -11.44 5.40
N ARG A 206 1.78 -12.34 4.43
CA ARG A 206 0.78 -13.40 4.40
C ARG A 206 0.92 -14.34 5.60
N GLU A 207 2.15 -14.76 5.93
CA GLU A 207 2.42 -15.60 7.09
C GLU A 207 2.14 -14.87 8.41
N ALA A 208 2.58 -13.63 8.54
CA ALA A 208 2.28 -12.78 9.70
C ALA A 208 0.77 -12.63 9.89
N PHE A 209 0.04 -12.31 8.82
CA PHE A 209 -1.41 -12.14 8.81
C PHE A 209 -2.14 -13.44 9.19
N ALA A 210 -1.66 -14.61 8.74
CA ALA A 210 -2.27 -15.90 9.05
C ALA A 210 -2.27 -16.22 10.56
N GLY A 211 -1.29 -15.68 11.31
CA GLY A 211 -1.24 -15.76 12.76
C GLY A 211 -2.16 -14.77 13.51
N MET A 212 -2.84 -13.88 12.81
CA MET A 212 -3.60 -12.78 13.41
C MET A 212 -5.10 -13.04 13.36
N GLU A 213 -5.75 -12.91 14.52
CA GLU A 213 -7.21 -12.97 14.62
C GLU A 213 -7.82 -11.59 14.40
N MET A 214 -7.78 -11.11 13.15
CA MET A 214 -8.43 -9.87 12.75
C MET A 214 -9.38 -10.06 11.57
N ARG A 215 -10.26 -9.10 11.34
CA ARG A 215 -11.06 -8.96 10.12
C ARG A 215 -10.71 -7.64 9.48
N MET A 216 -10.35 -7.67 8.20
CA MET A 216 -9.92 -6.49 7.45
C MET A 216 -10.84 -6.29 6.25
N VAL A 217 -11.83 -5.41 6.40
CA VAL A 217 -12.75 -5.08 5.32
C VAL A 217 -12.25 -3.84 4.59
N GLY A 218 -12.09 -3.97 3.27
CA GLY A 218 -11.73 -2.84 2.40
C GLY A 218 -10.27 -2.37 2.51
N GLY A 219 -9.45 -3.07 3.29
CA GLY A 219 -8.00 -2.89 3.35
C GLY A 219 -7.31 -3.30 2.05
N SER A 220 -6.09 -2.85 1.91
CA SER A 220 -5.34 -2.96 0.67
C SER A 220 -3.88 -3.31 0.92
N LEU A 221 -3.30 -4.06 -0.02
CA LEU A 221 -1.86 -4.19 -0.19
C LEU A 221 -1.40 -3.13 -1.19
N LEU A 222 -0.60 -2.18 -0.73
CA LEU A 222 0.01 -1.14 -1.55
C LEU A 222 1.40 -1.59 -1.96
N ILE A 223 1.65 -1.64 -3.26
CA ILE A 223 2.95 -1.98 -3.83
C ILE A 223 3.48 -0.74 -4.56
N ILE A 224 4.69 -0.33 -4.22
CA ILE A 224 5.39 0.77 -4.88
C ILE A 224 6.75 0.28 -5.37
N TYR A 225 7.15 0.65 -6.57
CA TYR A 225 8.52 0.47 -7.04
C TYR A 225 9.03 1.67 -7.83
N GLU A 226 10.34 1.86 -7.86
CA GLU A 226 11.00 2.96 -8.53
C GLU A 226 10.93 2.83 -10.06
N GLY A 227 10.48 3.89 -10.73
CA GLY A 227 10.47 4.00 -12.18
C GLY A 227 11.68 4.72 -12.76
N ASP A 228 12.43 5.49 -11.96
CA ASP A 228 13.68 6.10 -12.39
C ASP A 228 14.75 5.03 -12.56
N LEU A 229 15.33 4.92 -13.77
CA LEU A 229 16.25 3.83 -14.10
C LEU A 229 17.54 3.86 -13.27
N THR A 230 18.05 5.05 -12.95
CA THR A 230 19.31 5.19 -12.20
C THR A 230 19.08 4.78 -10.76
N LYS A 231 18.01 5.30 -10.15
CA LYS A 231 17.68 5.00 -8.76
C LYS A 231 17.21 3.56 -8.56
N ALA A 232 16.51 2.99 -9.54
CA ALA A 232 16.16 1.57 -9.52
C ALA A 232 17.41 0.69 -9.58
N GLU A 233 18.39 1.02 -10.42
CA GLU A 233 19.67 0.30 -10.49
C GLU A 233 20.44 0.39 -9.17
N ASP A 234 20.55 1.57 -8.59
CA ASP A 234 21.24 1.79 -7.31
C ASP A 234 20.55 1.03 -6.16
N GLY A 235 19.22 1.02 -6.11
CA GLY A 235 18.46 0.27 -5.11
C GLY A 235 18.60 -1.25 -5.29
N VAL A 236 18.62 -1.75 -6.53
CA VAL A 236 18.87 -3.18 -6.78
C VAL A 236 20.27 -3.59 -6.35
N LYS A 237 21.30 -2.76 -6.61
CA LYS A 237 22.65 -3.03 -6.12
C LYS A 237 22.70 -3.09 -4.59
N TRP A 238 22.08 -2.13 -3.92
CA TRP A 238 22.00 -2.13 -2.46
C TRP A 238 21.33 -3.39 -1.89
N MET A 239 20.22 -3.86 -2.49
CA MET A 239 19.57 -5.10 -2.04
C MET A 239 20.48 -6.32 -2.18
N LEU A 240 21.16 -6.45 -3.31
CA LEU A 240 22.07 -7.58 -3.56
C LEU A 240 23.32 -7.51 -2.66
N GLU A 241 23.81 -6.31 -2.36
CA GLU A 241 24.90 -6.09 -1.41
C GLU A 241 24.48 -6.49 0.02
N GLU A 242 23.28 -6.09 0.49
CA GLU A 242 22.79 -6.50 1.82
C GLU A 242 22.54 -8.00 1.93
N GLU A 243 22.02 -8.66 0.88
CA GLU A 243 21.89 -10.13 0.85
C GLU A 243 23.25 -10.84 0.99
N GLU A 244 24.31 -10.30 0.37
CA GLU A 244 25.67 -10.85 0.48
C GLU A 244 26.30 -10.61 1.88
N GLU A 245 26.02 -9.47 2.50
CA GLU A 245 26.47 -9.13 3.86
C GLU A 245 25.77 -9.98 4.93
N GLU A 246 24.49 -10.32 4.77
CA GLU A 246 23.81 -11.27 5.67
C GLU A 246 24.37 -12.70 5.60
N GLU A 247 25.03 -13.07 4.49
CA GLU A 247 25.70 -14.38 4.30
C GLU A 247 27.20 -14.39 4.69
N GLY A 248 27.81 -13.24 4.96
CA GLY A 248 29.22 -13.07 5.38
C GLY A 248 29.35 -12.56 6.83
N ASP A 249 30.47 -12.83 7.50
CA ASP A 249 30.72 -12.24 8.83
C ASP A 249 30.74 -10.70 8.73
N GLU A 250 29.86 -10.03 9.49
CA GLU A 250 29.66 -8.58 9.54
C GLU A 250 30.98 -7.80 9.72
N GLU A 251 31.42 -7.04 8.70
CA GLU A 251 32.39 -5.96 8.88
C GLU A 251 31.65 -4.62 8.93
N GLU A 252 31.73 -3.93 10.07
CA GLU A 252 31.13 -2.60 10.27
C GLU A 252 31.74 -1.55 9.32
N GLU A 253 30.94 -0.93 8.45
CA GLU A 253 31.33 0.28 7.70
C GLU A 253 30.46 1.51 7.98
N ASP A 254 31.09 2.45 8.70
CA ASP A 254 31.12 3.92 8.64
C ASP A 254 29.87 4.74 8.20
N ASP A 255 29.47 5.63 9.11
CA ASP A 255 28.39 6.61 9.06
C ASP A 255 28.70 7.80 8.12
N GLU A 256 28.56 7.66 6.79
CA GLU A 256 28.37 8.85 5.92
C GLU A 256 27.86 8.56 4.47
N LYS A 257 27.38 7.35 4.17
CA LYS A 257 26.74 7.07 2.86
C LYS A 257 25.31 7.66 2.84
N PRO A 258 24.85 8.32 1.75
CA PRO A 258 23.45 8.73 1.64
C PRO A 258 22.56 7.51 1.85
N LYS A 259 21.43 7.66 2.58
CA LYS A 259 20.50 6.55 2.86
C LYS A 259 20.06 5.88 1.56
N ARG A 260 20.73 4.78 1.22
CA ARG A 260 20.30 3.82 0.20
C ARG A 260 19.23 2.94 0.83
N GLY A 261 18.40 2.35 -0.01
CA GLY A 261 17.29 1.52 0.43
C GLY A 261 16.67 0.81 -0.75
N PRO A 262 15.70 -0.07 -0.50
CA PRO A 262 15.13 -0.89 -1.55
C PRO A 262 14.45 -0.01 -2.60
N PRO A 263 14.51 -0.38 -3.89
CA PRO A 263 13.83 0.33 -4.98
C PRO A 263 12.33 -0.02 -5.02
N TYR A 264 11.78 -0.54 -3.92
CA TYR A 264 10.39 -0.91 -3.78
C TYR A 264 9.94 -0.83 -2.32
N THR A 265 8.63 -0.85 -2.10
CA THR A 265 8.06 -1.11 -0.78
C THR A 265 6.68 -1.76 -0.91
N VAL A 266 6.36 -2.65 0.02
CA VAL A 266 5.04 -3.28 0.15
C VAL A 266 4.48 -2.99 1.54
N LYS A 267 3.25 -2.47 1.61
CA LYS A 267 2.57 -2.20 2.90
C LYS A 267 1.09 -2.51 2.85
N LEU A 268 0.55 -2.98 3.97
CA LEU A 268 -0.88 -2.99 4.24
C LEU A 268 -1.37 -1.61 4.65
N ILE A 269 -2.46 -1.16 4.04
CA ILE A 269 -3.07 0.15 4.28
C ILE A 269 -4.59 0.05 4.41
N ASP A 270 -5.22 1.17 4.80
CA ASP A 270 -6.67 1.38 4.92
C ASP A 270 -7.35 0.48 5.97
N PHE A 271 -7.09 0.76 7.24
CA PHE A 271 -7.64 -0.01 8.37
C PHE A 271 -8.99 0.50 8.90
N ALA A 272 -9.70 1.30 8.11
CA ALA A 272 -10.92 2.00 8.53
C ALA A 272 -12.07 1.07 8.98
N HIS A 273 -12.08 -0.16 8.46
CA HIS A 273 -13.03 -1.22 8.85
C HIS A 273 -12.28 -2.49 9.29
N THR A 274 -11.15 -2.31 9.99
CA THR A 274 -10.37 -3.44 10.54
C THR A 274 -10.64 -3.60 12.02
N ARG A 275 -10.87 -4.85 12.45
CA ARG A 275 -11.20 -5.20 13.84
C ARG A 275 -10.33 -6.35 14.31
N PHE A 276 -9.79 -6.23 15.52
CA PHE A 276 -9.21 -7.36 16.23
C PHE A 276 -10.34 -8.22 16.82
N VAL A 277 -10.37 -9.51 16.49
CA VAL A 277 -11.44 -10.46 16.83
C VAL A 277 -10.90 -11.78 17.41
N PRO A 278 -10.37 -11.76 18.65
CA PRO A 278 -9.83 -12.95 19.30
C PRO A 278 -10.80 -14.14 19.31
N GLY A 279 -10.27 -15.34 19.07
CA GLY A 279 -11.01 -16.61 19.01
C GLY A 279 -11.81 -16.85 17.73
N LYS A 280 -11.80 -15.94 16.75
CA LYS A 280 -12.50 -16.12 15.48
C LYS A 280 -11.61 -16.70 14.36
N GLY A 281 -10.33 -16.99 14.63
CA GLY A 281 -9.37 -17.42 13.61
C GLY A 281 -9.03 -16.32 12.59
N PRO A 282 -8.22 -16.61 11.56
CA PRO A 282 -7.76 -15.62 10.58
C PRO A 282 -8.86 -15.23 9.57
N ASP A 283 -8.62 -14.15 8.82
CA ASP A 283 -9.49 -13.71 7.73
C ASP A 283 -9.18 -14.49 6.44
N GLU A 284 -9.87 -15.61 6.23
CA GLU A 284 -9.70 -16.50 5.08
C GLU A 284 -9.90 -15.79 3.73
N GLY A 285 -10.77 -14.77 3.68
CA GLY A 285 -11.02 -14.02 2.45
C GLY A 285 -9.82 -13.16 2.05
N VAL A 286 -9.12 -12.59 3.04
CA VAL A 286 -7.91 -11.80 2.84
C VAL A 286 -6.71 -12.71 2.54
N LEU A 287 -6.57 -13.83 3.26
CA LEU A 287 -5.52 -14.83 2.99
C LEU A 287 -5.58 -15.37 1.57
N LYS A 288 -6.79 -15.68 1.07
CA LYS A 288 -7.00 -16.04 -0.34
C LYS A 288 -6.53 -14.94 -1.30
N GLY A 289 -6.71 -13.67 -0.90
CA GLY A 289 -6.24 -12.53 -1.65
C GLY A 289 -4.71 -12.51 -1.76
N PHE A 290 -4.00 -12.70 -0.65
CA PHE A 290 -2.54 -12.84 -0.66
C PHE A 290 -2.06 -14.00 -1.53
N ASP A 291 -2.66 -15.18 -1.37
CA ASP A 291 -2.30 -16.37 -2.15
C ASP A 291 -2.48 -16.12 -3.66
N THR A 292 -3.52 -15.38 -4.04
CA THR A 292 -3.71 -14.94 -5.43
C THR A 292 -2.62 -13.99 -5.90
N VAL A 293 -2.28 -12.96 -5.12
CA VAL A 293 -1.23 -12.00 -5.49
C VAL A 293 0.11 -12.72 -5.68
N LEU A 294 0.48 -13.61 -4.76
CA LEU A 294 1.69 -14.43 -4.85
C LEU A 294 1.71 -15.27 -6.14
N SER A 295 0.59 -15.94 -6.46
CA SER A 295 0.49 -16.71 -7.70
C SER A 295 0.61 -15.85 -8.96
N LEU A 296 0.10 -14.62 -8.95
CA LEU A 296 0.22 -13.71 -10.08
C LEU A 296 1.65 -13.20 -10.24
N LEU A 297 2.34 -12.91 -9.14
CA LEU A 297 3.76 -12.53 -9.14
C LEU A 297 4.64 -13.70 -9.62
N ASP A 298 4.37 -14.93 -9.21
CA ASP A 298 5.04 -16.14 -9.71
C ASP A 298 4.88 -16.30 -11.22
N GLY A 299 3.67 -16.04 -11.74
CA GLY A 299 3.41 -16.03 -13.18
C GLY A 299 4.22 -14.96 -13.89
N ARG A 300 4.20 -13.73 -13.36
CA ARG A 300 4.91 -12.60 -13.95
C ARG A 300 6.42 -12.78 -13.94
N LEU A 301 6.98 -13.30 -12.86
CA LEU A 301 8.41 -13.57 -12.73
C LEU A 301 8.89 -14.53 -13.83
N LYS A 302 8.16 -15.64 -14.04
CA LYS A 302 8.45 -16.61 -15.10
C LYS A 302 8.42 -15.99 -16.49
N GLU A 303 7.45 -15.11 -16.76
CA GLU A 303 7.37 -14.42 -18.06
C GLU A 303 8.58 -13.51 -18.31
N VAL A 304 9.04 -12.79 -17.29
CA VAL A 304 10.15 -11.83 -17.40
C VAL A 304 11.49 -12.55 -17.48
N GLU A 305 11.68 -13.64 -16.75
CA GLU A 305 12.92 -14.44 -16.78
C GLU A 305 13.13 -15.18 -18.11
N LEU A 306 12.04 -15.47 -18.85
CA LEU A 306 12.09 -16.16 -20.14
C LEU A 306 12.24 -15.22 -21.36
N ALA A 307 12.12 -13.90 -21.16
CA ALA A 307 12.11 -12.88 -22.22
C ALA A 307 13.50 -12.26 -22.44
#